data_AF-A0A9X8VFA2-F1
#
_entry.id   AF-A0A9X8VFA2-F1
#
_cell.length_a   1.000
_cell.length_b   1.000
_cell.length_c   1.000
_cell.angle_alpha   90.00
_cell.angle_beta   90.00
_cell.angle_gamma   90.00
#
_symmetry.space_group_name_H-M   'P 1'
#
loop_
_entity.id
_entity.type
_entity.pdbx_description
1 polymer ?
#
loop_
_entity_poly.entity_id
_entity_poly.type
_entity_poly.pdbx_seq_one_letter_code
_entity_poly.pdbx_strand_id
1 'polypeptide(L)'
;GRNGSDYSATQVGALAGAARVTIWSDVAGVYSADPRKVKDACLLPLLRLDEASELARLAAPVLHTRTLQPVSGSDIDLQLRCSYQPEQGSTRIERVLASGTGAKIVTSHDDVCLIEL
;
A
#
# COMPACT_ATOMS: atom_id res chain seq x y z
N GLY A 1 -7.83 16.24 4.10
CA GLY A 1 -7.86 15.05 4.97
C GLY A 1 -6.52 14.31 4.89
N ARG A 2 -6.27 13.29 5.73
CA ARG A 2 -5.05 12.45 5.66
C ARG A 2 -4.92 11.80 4.27
N ASN A 3 -3.70 11.77 3.74
CA ASN A 3 -3.33 11.26 2.42
C ASN A 3 -4.13 11.84 1.25
N GLY A 4 -4.50 13.13 1.36
CA GLY A 4 -5.20 13.84 0.29
C GLY A 4 -4.38 14.00 -0.99
N SER A 5 -3.04 14.13 -0.88
CA SER A 5 -2.13 14.17 -2.03
C SER A 5 -2.18 12.88 -2.84
N ASP A 6 -2.13 11.74 -2.18
CA ASP A 6 -2.07 10.43 -2.83
C ASP A 6 -3.42 10.11 -3.49
N TYR A 7 -4.52 10.47 -2.82
CA TYR A 7 -5.85 10.42 -3.42
C TYR A 7 -5.94 11.30 -4.67
N SER A 8 -5.50 12.56 -4.60
CA SER A 8 -5.50 13.44 -5.77
C SER A 8 -4.64 12.88 -6.90
N ALA A 9 -3.46 12.35 -6.61
CA ALA A 9 -2.57 11.77 -7.61
C ALA A 9 -3.21 10.57 -8.33
N THR A 10 -3.81 9.66 -7.57
CA THR A 10 -4.51 8.48 -8.12
C THR A 10 -5.77 8.88 -8.90
N GLN A 11 -6.51 9.89 -8.44
CA GLN A 11 -7.67 10.42 -9.15
C GLN A 11 -7.29 11.10 -10.47
N VAL A 12 -6.23 11.91 -10.48
CA VAL A 12 -5.71 12.55 -11.70
C VAL A 12 -5.20 11.49 -12.66
N GLY A 13 -4.46 10.49 -12.18
CA GLY A 13 -4.03 9.36 -13.01
C GLY A 13 -5.19 8.65 -13.68
N ALA A 14 -6.31 8.44 -12.96
CA ALA A 14 -7.50 7.78 -13.50
C ALA A 14 -8.14 8.59 -14.61
N LEU A 15 -8.32 9.89 -14.37
CA LEU A 15 -8.92 10.80 -15.35
C LEU A 15 -8.04 10.98 -16.59
N ALA A 16 -6.71 10.90 -16.43
CA ALA A 16 -5.75 11.01 -17.52
C ALA A 16 -5.54 9.69 -18.29
N GLY A 17 -6.12 8.57 -17.85
CA GLY A 17 -5.85 7.25 -18.44
C GLY A 17 -4.40 6.80 -18.28
N ALA A 18 -3.74 7.20 -17.19
CA ALA A 18 -2.34 6.85 -16.94
C ALA A 18 -2.19 5.34 -16.72
N ALA A 19 -1.17 4.73 -17.30
CA ALA A 19 -0.86 3.32 -17.03
C ALA A 19 -0.40 3.09 -15.59
N ARG A 20 0.18 4.11 -14.93
CA ARG A 20 0.73 4.00 -13.58
C ARG A 20 0.73 5.33 -12.84
N VAL A 21 0.48 5.27 -11.54
CA VAL A 21 0.74 6.36 -10.59
C VAL A 21 1.81 5.91 -9.60
N THR A 22 2.80 6.76 -9.34
CA THR A 22 3.85 6.48 -8.35
C THR A 22 3.71 7.41 -7.16
N ILE A 23 3.59 6.84 -5.97
CA ILE A 23 3.65 7.56 -4.70
C ILE A 23 5.08 7.47 -4.17
N TRP A 24 5.72 8.63 -4.03
CA TRP A 24 7.04 8.76 -3.45
C TRP A 24 6.90 9.15 -1.97
N SER A 25 7.42 8.32 -1.09
CA SER A 25 7.34 8.49 0.37
C SER A 25 8.73 8.38 1.02
N ASP A 26 8.78 8.22 2.34
CA ASP A 26 9.99 7.96 3.12
C ASP A 26 10.33 6.46 3.25
N VAL A 27 9.46 5.57 2.74
CA VAL A 27 9.66 4.12 2.72
C VAL A 27 9.62 3.57 1.30
N ALA A 28 10.31 2.45 1.06
CA ALA A 28 10.40 1.83 -0.27
C ALA A 28 9.07 1.19 -0.72
N GLY A 29 8.17 0.88 0.21
CA GLY A 29 6.89 0.25 -0.09
C GLY A 29 6.33 -0.50 1.11
N VAL A 30 5.58 -1.56 0.85
CA VAL A 30 4.99 -2.43 1.87
C VAL A 30 5.95 -3.57 2.20
N TYR A 31 6.20 -3.76 3.48
CA TYR A 31 6.99 -4.87 4.01
C TYR A 31 6.09 -5.96 4.59
N SER A 32 6.60 -7.20 4.70
CA SER A 32 5.89 -8.33 5.31
C SER A 32 5.57 -8.14 6.81
N ALA A 33 6.28 -7.24 7.49
CA ALA A 33 6.00 -6.74 8.84
C ALA A 33 6.66 -5.36 9.00
N ASP A 34 6.44 -4.67 10.13
CA ASP A 34 7.19 -3.44 10.41
C ASP A 34 8.69 -3.77 10.56
N PRO A 35 9.57 -3.29 9.67
CA PRO A 35 11.00 -3.61 9.70
C PRO A 35 11.70 -3.05 10.95
N ARG A 36 11.06 -2.13 11.69
CA ARG A 36 11.56 -1.63 12.97
C ARG A 36 11.28 -2.60 14.12
N LYS A 37 10.28 -3.47 13.99
CA LYS A 37 9.89 -4.49 14.98
C LYS A 37 10.41 -5.88 14.60
N VAL A 38 10.44 -6.23 13.32
CA VAL A 38 10.84 -7.55 12.80
C VAL A 38 12.03 -7.40 11.88
N LYS A 39 13.20 -7.90 12.30
CA LYS A 39 14.47 -7.76 11.56
C LYS A 39 14.45 -8.45 10.19
N ASP A 40 13.72 -9.55 10.08
CA ASP A 40 13.61 -10.34 8.85
C ASP A 40 12.46 -9.87 7.94
N ALA A 41 11.86 -8.71 8.22
CA ALA A 41 10.83 -8.15 7.38
C ALA A 41 11.39 -7.84 5.98
N CYS A 42 10.70 -8.33 4.95
CA CYS A 42 11.11 -8.20 3.57
C CYS A 42 10.18 -7.25 2.80
N LEU A 43 10.75 -6.46 1.89
CA LEU A 43 9.98 -5.63 0.98
C LEU A 43 9.17 -6.52 0.03
N LEU A 44 7.88 -6.28 -0.08
CA LEU A 44 7.00 -6.99 -1.00
C LEU A 44 7.06 -6.29 -2.38
N PRO A 45 7.65 -6.91 -3.42
CA PRO A 45 7.75 -6.27 -4.73
C PRO A 45 6.39 -6.13 -5.41
N LEU A 46 5.44 -6.99 -5.03
CA LEU A 46 4.11 -7.08 -5.59
C LEU A 46 3.08 -7.30 -4.50
N LEU A 47 2.01 -6.53 -4.53
CA LEU A 47 0.86 -6.67 -3.64
C LEU A 47 -0.43 -6.64 -4.47
N ARG A 48 -1.34 -7.56 -4.21
CA ARG A 48 -2.63 -7.54 -4.92
C ARG A 48 -3.49 -6.39 -4.40
N LEU A 49 -4.36 -5.86 -5.26
CA LEU A 49 -5.23 -4.74 -4.86
C LEU A 49 -6.16 -5.10 -3.68
N ASP A 50 -6.63 -6.34 -3.57
CA ASP A 50 -7.43 -6.82 -2.43
C ASP A 50 -6.60 -6.87 -1.13
N GLU A 51 -5.37 -7.37 -1.20
CA GLU A 51 -4.42 -7.39 -0.08
C GLU A 51 -4.06 -5.96 0.38
N ALA A 52 -3.80 -5.06 -0.56
CA ALA A 52 -3.56 -3.64 -0.28
C ALA A 52 -4.78 -2.97 0.38
N SER A 53 -5.99 -3.33 -0.06
CA SER A 53 -7.23 -2.79 0.48
C SER A 53 -7.46 -3.24 1.92
N GLU A 54 -7.24 -4.52 2.23
CA GLU A 54 -7.30 -5.02 3.60
C GLU A 54 -6.22 -4.40 4.50
N LEU A 55 -5.00 -4.27 4.00
CA LEU A 55 -3.92 -3.62 4.74
C LEU A 55 -4.27 -2.16 5.08
N ALA A 56 -4.81 -1.42 4.11
CA ALA A 56 -5.25 -0.04 4.31
C ALA A 56 -6.43 0.07 5.29
N ARG A 57 -7.34 -0.93 5.28
CA ARG A 57 -8.47 -1.02 6.22
C ARG A 57 -8.00 -1.25 7.66
N LEU A 58 -6.92 -2.02 7.82
CA LEU A 58 -6.22 -2.21 9.10
C LEU A 58 -5.37 -0.99 9.50
N ALA A 59 -5.62 0.20 8.94
CA ALA A 59 -4.93 1.45 9.29
C ALA A 59 -3.39 1.34 9.31
N ALA A 60 -2.82 0.49 8.44
CA ALA A 60 -1.37 0.38 8.31
C ALA A 60 -0.80 1.72 7.77
N PRO A 61 0.35 2.17 8.29
CA PRO A 61 0.85 3.53 8.05
C PRO A 61 1.22 3.83 6.58
N VAL A 62 1.39 2.81 5.73
CA VAL A 62 1.92 2.94 4.37
C VAL A 62 0.85 3.26 3.32
N LEU A 63 -0.41 2.87 3.53
CA LEU A 63 -1.48 3.02 2.53
C LEU A 63 -2.79 3.45 3.20
N HIS A 64 -3.51 4.35 2.54
CA HIS A 64 -4.83 4.79 3.01
C HIS A 64 -5.91 4.37 2.01
N THR A 65 -7.06 3.88 2.50
CA THR A 65 -8.14 3.31 1.66
C THR A 65 -8.59 4.24 0.54
N ARG A 66 -8.71 5.55 0.83
CA ARG A 66 -9.00 6.59 -0.19
C ARG A 66 -8.03 6.56 -1.37
N THR A 67 -6.73 6.42 -1.16
CA THR A 67 -5.72 6.35 -2.24
C THR A 67 -6.00 5.19 -3.19
N LEU A 68 -6.54 4.07 -2.68
CA LEU A 68 -6.86 2.90 -3.48
C LEU A 68 -8.21 3.00 -4.21
N GLN A 69 -9.06 3.97 -3.87
CA GLN A 69 -10.40 4.07 -4.46
C GLN A 69 -10.35 4.38 -5.97
N PRO A 70 -9.58 5.36 -6.48
CA PRO A 70 -9.47 5.59 -7.93
C PRO A 70 -8.80 4.42 -8.65
N VAL A 71 -7.80 3.79 -8.02
CA VAL A 71 -7.12 2.59 -8.52
C VAL A 71 -8.10 1.43 -8.67
N SER A 72 -9.01 1.27 -7.70
CA SER A 72 -10.06 0.23 -7.71
C SER A 72 -11.19 0.47 -8.72
N GLY A 73 -11.28 1.67 -9.30
CA GLY A 73 -12.22 2.00 -10.38
C GLY A 73 -11.60 2.06 -11.78
N SER A 74 -10.29 1.83 -11.92
CA SER A 74 -9.56 2.02 -13.18
C SER A 74 -8.53 0.90 -13.45
N ASP A 75 -7.83 1.00 -14.57
CA ASP A 75 -6.76 0.09 -15.00
C ASP A 75 -5.35 0.57 -14.61
N ILE A 76 -5.27 1.53 -13.68
CA ILE A 76 -3.99 2.09 -13.23
C ILE A 76 -3.28 1.11 -12.30
N ASP A 77 -1.98 0.92 -12.51
CA ASP A 77 -1.09 0.34 -11.49
C ASP A 77 -0.66 1.42 -10.48
N LEU A 78 -0.62 1.09 -9.19
CA LEU A 78 -0.04 1.96 -8.16
C LEU A 78 1.35 1.46 -7.78
N GLN A 79 2.36 2.34 -7.80
CA GLN A 79 3.72 2.02 -7.38
C GLN A 79 4.12 2.86 -6.17
N LEU A 80 4.69 2.21 -5.14
CA LEU A 80 5.23 2.87 -3.96
C LEU A 80 6.74 2.87 -4.02
N ARG A 81 7.38 4.01 -3.74
CA ARG A 81 8.85 4.17 -3.75
C ARG A 81 9.33 5.08 -2.63
N CYS A 82 10.60 4.92 -2.27
CA CYS A 82 11.30 5.80 -1.34
C CYS A 82 11.95 6.96 -2.11
N SER A 83 11.68 8.19 -1.69
CA SER A 83 12.31 9.40 -2.25
C SER A 83 13.76 9.58 -1.79
N TYR A 84 14.11 9.07 -0.61
CA TYR A 84 15.49 9.13 -0.08
C TYR A 84 16.40 8.03 -0.61
N GLN A 85 15.84 6.88 -1.01
CA GLN A 85 16.58 5.72 -1.50
C GLN A 85 15.90 5.12 -2.75
N PRO A 86 15.96 5.79 -3.91
CA PRO A 86 15.22 5.38 -5.11
C PRO A 86 15.56 3.96 -5.61
N GLU A 87 16.76 3.46 -5.30
CA GLU A 87 17.25 2.14 -5.72
C GLU A 87 16.91 1.00 -4.73
N GLN A 88 16.23 1.29 -3.61
CA GLN A 88 15.91 0.30 -2.56
C GLN A 88 14.78 -0.69 -2.95
N GLY A 89 14.30 -0.60 -4.20
CA GLY A 89 13.15 -1.35 -4.69
C GLY A 89 11.84 -0.57 -4.57
N SER A 90 10.74 -1.28 -4.80
CA SER A 90 9.38 -0.71 -4.79
C SER A 90 8.34 -1.79 -4.55
N THR A 91 7.17 -1.40 -4.05
CA THR A 91 5.97 -2.26 -4.11
C THR A 91 5.09 -1.80 -5.26
N ARG A 92 4.73 -2.72 -6.17
CA ARG A 92 3.66 -2.50 -7.16
C ARG A 92 2.36 -3.11 -6.68
N ILE A 93 1.28 -2.35 -6.77
CA ILE A 93 -0.08 -2.77 -6.47
C ILE A 93 -0.82 -2.90 -7.79
N GLU A 94 -1.30 -4.12 -8.07
CA GLU A 94 -1.95 -4.47 -9.34
C GLU A 94 -3.17 -5.35 -9.12
N ARG A 95 -4.05 -5.38 -10.13
CA ARG A 95 -5.17 -6.33 -10.20
C ARG A 95 -4.70 -7.62 -10.84
N VAL A 96 -4.01 -8.47 -10.08
CA VAL A 96 -3.55 -9.76 -10.59
C VAL A 96 -4.12 -10.91 -9.80
N LEU A 97 -4.48 -11.98 -10.51
CA LEU A 97 -5.04 -13.24 -9.98
C LEU A 97 -3.97 -14.17 -9.38
N ALA A 98 -2.71 -13.74 -9.29
CA ALA A 98 -1.57 -14.61 -9.02
C ALA A 98 -1.71 -15.30 -7.66
N SER A 99 -1.59 -16.63 -7.73
CA SER A 99 -1.76 -17.57 -6.64
C SER A 99 -0.53 -17.62 -5.74
N GLY A 100 -0.75 -17.34 -4.46
CA GLY A 100 0.12 -17.76 -3.38
C GLY A 100 -0.76 -17.96 -2.17
N THR A 101 -0.87 -19.19 -1.67
CA THR A 101 -1.64 -19.49 -0.47
C THR A 101 -0.76 -19.23 0.75
N GLY A 102 -1.10 -18.25 1.57
CA GLY A 102 -0.39 -17.97 2.83
C GLY A 102 -0.51 -16.51 3.28
N ALA A 103 -0.25 -16.27 4.57
CA ALA A 103 -0.17 -14.93 5.11
C ALA A 103 1.08 -14.21 4.54
N LYS A 104 0.88 -13.03 3.94
CA LYS A 104 1.97 -12.22 3.37
C LYS A 104 2.44 -11.10 4.30
N ILE A 105 1.53 -10.59 5.14
CA ILE A 105 1.76 -9.41 5.95
C ILE A 105 1.26 -9.67 7.38
N VAL A 106 2.06 -9.26 8.35
CA VAL A 106 1.70 -9.17 9.77
C VAL A 106 1.70 -7.70 10.17
N THR A 107 0.59 -7.24 10.76
CA THR A 107 0.46 -5.88 11.32
C THR A 107 0.05 -5.96 12.79
N SER A 108 0.34 -4.91 13.56
CA SER A 108 0.07 -4.82 15.00
C SER A 108 -0.46 -3.42 15.34
N HIS A 109 -1.43 -3.33 16.23
CA HIS A 109 -1.87 -2.06 16.83
C HIS A 109 -1.63 -2.11 18.33
N ASP A 110 -0.87 -1.13 18.82
CA ASP A 110 -0.51 -1.06 20.23
C ASP A 110 -1.63 -0.38 21.06
N ASP A 111 -2.31 0.62 20.48
CA ASP A 111 -3.36 1.42 21.15
C ASP A 111 -4.78 0.92 20.84
N VAL A 112 -5.21 -0.16 21.50
CA VAL A 112 -6.56 -0.75 21.34
C VAL A 112 -7.33 -0.69 22.65
N CYS A 113 -8.59 -0.26 22.59
CA CYS A 113 -9.53 -0.30 23.71
C CYS A 113 -10.61 -1.36 23.44
N LEU A 114 -10.78 -2.30 24.37
CA LEU A 114 -11.87 -3.28 24.33
C LEU A 114 -13.09 -2.70 25.06
N ILE A 115 -14.23 -2.68 24.38
CA ILE A 115 -15.52 -2.26 24.96
C ILE A 115 -16.39 -3.52 25.05
N GLU A 116 -16.78 -3.90 26.26
CA GLU A 116 -17.78 -4.95 26.52
C GLU A 116 -19.10 -4.27 26.93
N LEU A 117 -20.21 -4.70 26.32
CA LEU A 117 -21.56 -4.16 26.55
C LEU A 117 -22.43 -5.16 27.31
#